data_AF-A0A9D5UTP9-F1
#
_entry.id   AF-A0A9D5UTP9-F1
#
_cell.length_a   1.000
_cell.length_b   1.000
_cell.length_c   1.000
_cell.angle_alpha   90.00
_cell.angle_beta   90.00
_cell.angle_gamma   90.00
#
_symmetry.space_group_name_H-M   'P 1'
#
loop_
_entity.id
_entity.type
_entity.pdbx_description
1 polymer ?
#
loop_
_entity_poly.entity_id
_entity_poly.type
_entity_poly.pdbx_seq_one_letter_code
_entity_poly.pdbx_strand_id
1 'polypeptide(L)'
;MGTQENLQHAFAGESQANRKYLAFAAKAEKDGFPQVAKLFRAVAEAETIHAHAHLRVMNGIGSTVENLQASIAGEAHEFTHMYPGFVAEAQQEGNKRAVQSMQGAMEVEKIHHDLFQQALAAVSDGQDLAGVEIYLCPVCGHVEFGQPPEQCPVCNVKKDKYLKVS
;
A
#
# COMPACT_ATOMS: atom_id res chain seq x y z
N MET A 1 0.48 9.60 27.55
CA MET A 1 0.28 8.56 26.52
C MET A 1 0.05 7.23 27.20
N GLY A 2 -1.04 6.54 26.85
CA GLY A 2 -1.36 5.21 27.38
C GLY A 2 -0.63 4.11 26.60
N THR A 3 -0.57 2.88 27.13
CA THR A 3 0.07 1.75 26.44
C THR A 3 -0.52 1.50 25.04
N GLN A 4 -1.83 1.68 24.87
CA GLN A 4 -2.48 1.54 23.56
C GLN A 4 -1.97 2.57 22.55
N GLU A 5 -1.85 3.83 22.95
CA GLU A 5 -1.32 4.92 22.12
C GLU A 5 0.17 4.68 21.80
N ASN A 6 0.95 4.19 22.77
CA ASN A 6 2.34 3.80 22.54
C ASN A 6 2.45 2.70 21.47
N LEU A 7 1.55 1.70 21.49
CA LEU A 7 1.53 0.63 20.48
C LEU A 7 1.14 1.15 19.09
N GLN A 8 0.22 2.11 18.99
CA GLN A 8 -0.14 2.75 17.73
C GLN A 8 1.05 3.54 17.15
N HIS A 9 1.75 4.31 17.98
CA HIS A 9 2.95 5.02 17.58
C HIS A 9 4.08 4.06 17.17
N ALA A 10 4.28 2.96 17.91
CA ALA A 10 5.25 1.94 17.56
C ALA A 10 4.90 1.29 16.21
N PHE A 11 3.66 0.86 16.01
CA PHE A 11 3.20 0.31 14.74
C PHE A 11 3.43 1.26 13.56
N ALA A 12 3.09 2.55 13.72
CA ALA A 12 3.34 3.56 12.71
C ALA A 12 4.84 3.77 12.44
N GLY A 13 5.67 3.76 13.49
CA GLY A 13 7.13 3.89 13.40
C GLY A 13 7.78 2.73 12.66
N GLU A 14 7.45 1.50 13.03
CA GLU A 14 7.96 0.28 12.39
C GLU A 14 7.52 0.17 10.92
N SER A 15 6.26 0.54 10.63
CA SER A 15 5.74 0.58 9.25
C SER A 15 6.51 1.58 8.37
N GLN A 16 6.80 2.77 8.90
CA GLN A 16 7.61 3.76 8.20
C GLN A 16 9.07 3.31 8.04
N ALA A 17 9.66 2.67 9.05
CA ALA A 17 11.01 2.16 9.00
C ALA A 17 11.16 1.10 7.90
N ASN A 18 10.27 0.11 7.88
CA ASN A 18 10.22 -0.92 6.86
C ASN A 18 10.17 -0.33 5.43
N ARG A 19 9.24 0.60 5.15
CA ARG A 19 9.10 1.21 3.81
C ARG A 19 10.33 2.02 3.42
N LYS A 20 10.94 2.76 4.34
CA LYS A 20 12.21 3.48 4.11
C LYS A 20 13.35 2.53 3.79
N TYR A 21 13.51 1.46 4.56
CA TYR A 21 14.63 0.53 4.39
C TYR A 21 14.58 -0.23 3.07
N LEU A 22 13.39 -0.58 2.55
CA LEU A 22 13.26 -1.14 1.20
C LEU A 22 13.68 -0.14 0.11
N ALA A 23 13.29 1.15 0.24
CA ALA A 23 13.73 2.19 -0.70
C ALA A 23 15.26 2.40 -0.63
N PHE A 24 15.83 2.36 0.58
CA PHE A 24 17.28 2.48 0.79
C PHE A 24 18.04 1.27 0.25
N ALA A 25 17.48 0.06 0.37
CA ALA A 25 18.06 -1.13 -0.24
C ALA A 25 18.17 -0.99 -1.77
N ALA A 26 17.12 -0.50 -2.43
CA ALA A 26 17.14 -0.25 -3.87
C ALA A 26 18.19 0.81 -4.26
N LYS A 27 18.37 1.84 -3.43
CA LYS A 27 19.43 2.85 -3.64
C LYS A 27 20.82 2.27 -3.43
N ALA A 28 21.04 1.51 -2.36
CA ALA A 28 22.33 0.86 -2.08
C ALA A 28 22.75 -0.12 -3.18
N GLU A 29 21.80 -0.85 -3.78
CA GLU A 29 22.05 -1.70 -4.94
C GLU A 29 22.55 -0.88 -6.14
N LYS A 30 21.87 0.22 -6.47
CA LYS A 30 22.24 1.13 -7.56
C LYS A 30 23.61 1.79 -7.33
N ASP A 31 23.98 2.01 -6.07
CA ASP A 31 25.25 2.63 -5.69
C ASP A 31 26.41 1.63 -5.59
N GLY A 32 26.17 0.34 -5.86
CA GLY A 32 27.21 -0.69 -5.87
C GLY A 32 27.54 -1.28 -4.48
N PHE A 33 26.60 -1.17 -3.52
CA PHE A 33 26.74 -1.71 -2.17
C PHE A 33 25.79 -2.90 -1.90
N PRO A 34 25.99 -4.06 -2.55
CA PRO A 34 25.04 -5.18 -2.49
C PRO A 34 24.88 -5.76 -1.08
N GLN A 35 25.93 -5.75 -0.25
CA GLN A 35 25.85 -6.23 1.13
C GLN A 35 25.06 -5.28 2.03
N VAL A 36 25.17 -3.96 1.82
CA VAL A 36 24.37 -2.96 2.52
C VAL A 36 22.90 -3.06 2.09
N ALA A 37 22.65 -3.26 0.79
CA ALA A 37 21.30 -3.52 0.29
C ALA A 37 20.66 -4.77 0.92
N LYS A 38 21.43 -5.87 1.08
CA LYS A 38 20.98 -7.06 1.80
C LYS A 38 20.66 -6.78 3.26
N LEU A 39 21.50 -6.02 3.96
CA LEU A 39 21.24 -5.63 5.34
C LEU A 39 19.95 -4.83 5.46
N PHE A 40 19.75 -3.83 4.59
CA PHE A 40 18.51 -3.04 4.59
C PHE A 40 17.26 -3.90 4.35
N ARG A 41 17.31 -4.87 3.42
CA ARG A 41 16.20 -5.80 3.19
C ARG A 41 15.93 -6.68 4.42
N ALA A 42 16.98 -7.19 5.07
CA ALA A 42 16.84 -8.02 6.26
C ALA A 42 16.25 -7.25 7.45
N VAL A 43 16.69 -6.01 7.66
CA VAL A 43 16.13 -5.15 8.72
C VAL A 43 14.71 -4.72 8.39
N ALA A 44 14.39 -4.42 7.12
CA ALA A 44 13.02 -4.16 6.72
C ALA A 44 12.10 -5.33 7.11
N GLU A 45 12.49 -6.58 6.84
CA GLU A 45 11.74 -7.76 7.27
C GLU A 45 11.59 -7.83 8.79
N ALA A 46 12.64 -7.51 9.55
CA ALA A 46 12.56 -7.43 11.02
C ALA A 46 11.51 -6.39 11.49
N GLU A 47 11.46 -5.22 10.86
CA GLU A 47 10.46 -4.19 11.23
C GLU A 47 9.03 -4.61 10.85
N THR A 48 8.85 -5.43 9.79
CA THR A 48 7.55 -6.06 9.51
C THR A 48 7.15 -6.99 10.66
N ILE A 49 8.08 -7.78 11.21
CA ILE A 49 7.81 -8.65 12.35
C ILE A 49 7.41 -7.83 13.59
N HIS A 50 8.12 -6.73 13.87
CA HIS A 50 7.79 -5.82 14.98
C HIS A 50 6.41 -5.17 14.81
N ALA A 51 6.13 -4.59 13.63
CA ALA A 51 4.85 -3.97 13.31
C ALA A 51 3.69 -4.96 13.49
N HIS A 52 3.80 -6.18 12.94
CA HIS A 52 2.78 -7.22 13.09
C HIS A 52 2.63 -7.69 14.55
N ALA A 53 3.70 -7.70 15.34
CA ALA A 53 3.60 -8.00 16.77
C ALA A 53 2.77 -6.95 17.52
N HIS A 54 3.02 -5.67 17.26
CA HIS A 54 2.24 -4.58 17.87
C HIS A 54 0.78 -4.59 17.41
N LEU A 55 0.54 -4.80 16.11
CA LEU A 55 -0.81 -4.88 15.57
C LEU A 55 -1.62 -6.02 16.20
N ARG A 56 -0.99 -7.19 16.44
CA ARG A 56 -1.62 -8.30 17.17
C ARG A 56 -1.98 -7.94 18.61
N VAL A 57 -1.07 -7.27 19.35
CA VAL A 57 -1.34 -6.84 20.72
C VAL A 57 -2.49 -5.84 20.77
N MET A 58 -2.65 -5.01 19.74
CA MET A 58 -3.76 -4.07 19.60
C MET A 58 -5.07 -4.73 19.12
N ASN A 59 -5.09 -6.04 18.87
CA ASN A 59 -6.19 -6.77 18.22
C ASN A 59 -6.58 -6.18 16.85
N GLY A 60 -5.60 -5.62 16.11
CA GLY A 60 -5.81 -5.03 14.79
C GLY A 60 -5.81 -6.04 13.64
N ILE A 61 -5.78 -7.34 13.92
CA ILE A 61 -5.89 -8.42 12.93
C ILE A 61 -7.11 -9.25 13.29
N GLY A 62 -8.19 -9.10 12.53
CA GLY A 62 -9.42 -9.87 12.66
C GLY A 62 -9.50 -11.03 11.67
N SER A 63 -10.73 -11.51 11.45
CA SER A 63 -11.06 -12.42 10.34
C SER A 63 -10.84 -11.76 8.97
N THR A 64 -10.76 -12.55 7.90
CA THR A 64 -10.62 -12.02 6.53
C THR A 64 -11.73 -11.03 6.19
N VAL A 65 -12.97 -11.29 6.61
CA VAL A 65 -14.11 -10.37 6.42
C VAL A 65 -13.89 -9.05 7.15
N GLU A 66 -13.52 -9.08 8.43
CA GLU A 66 -13.27 -7.88 9.23
C GLU A 66 -12.09 -7.06 8.68
N ASN A 67 -11.02 -7.73 8.24
CA ASN A 67 -9.86 -7.08 7.65
C ASN A 67 -10.22 -6.41 6.32
N LEU A 68 -11.01 -7.07 5.46
CA LEU A 68 -11.50 -6.49 4.21
C LEU A 68 -12.41 -5.28 4.46
N GLN A 69 -13.29 -5.34 5.45
CA GLN A 69 -14.12 -4.20 5.85
C GLN A 69 -13.28 -3.03 6.34
N ALA A 70 -12.26 -3.29 7.16
CA ALA A 70 -11.32 -2.28 7.62
C ALA A 70 -10.53 -1.64 6.45
N SER A 71 -10.06 -2.45 5.50
CA SER A 71 -9.41 -1.98 4.28
C SER A 71 -10.33 -1.09 3.45
N ILE A 72 -11.55 -1.53 3.15
CA ILE A 72 -12.56 -0.73 2.41
C ILE A 72 -12.80 0.61 3.09
N ALA A 73 -12.95 0.64 4.42
CA ALA A 73 -13.16 1.87 5.16
C ALA A 73 -11.92 2.80 5.11
N GLY A 74 -10.72 2.23 5.21
CA GLY A 74 -9.45 2.94 5.08
C GLY A 74 -9.32 3.59 3.70
N GLU A 75 -9.39 2.79 2.64
CA GLU A 75 -9.30 3.26 1.25
C GLU A 75 -10.35 4.35 0.97
N ALA A 76 -11.61 4.13 1.38
CA ALA A 76 -12.67 5.13 1.27
C ALA A 76 -12.30 6.44 1.95
N HIS A 77 -11.82 6.41 3.19
CA HIS A 77 -11.38 7.60 3.90
C HIS A 77 -10.26 8.34 3.14
N GLU A 78 -9.31 7.60 2.58
CA GLU A 78 -8.19 8.18 1.84
C GLU A 78 -8.66 9.00 0.63
N PHE A 79 -9.47 8.41 -0.26
CA PHE A 79 -9.87 9.11 -1.48
C PHE A 79 -11.05 10.07 -1.33
N THR A 80 -11.83 9.97 -0.25
CA THR A 80 -12.98 10.88 -0.01
C THR A 80 -12.66 12.04 0.92
N HIS A 81 -11.70 11.90 1.83
CA HIS A 81 -11.40 12.91 2.86
C HIS A 81 -9.92 13.31 2.87
N MET A 82 -9.00 12.36 3.05
CA MET A 82 -7.58 12.65 3.29
C MET A 82 -6.90 13.30 2.08
N TYR A 83 -6.84 12.60 0.95
CA TYR A 83 -6.15 13.09 -0.24
C TYR A 83 -6.79 14.35 -0.84
N PRO A 84 -8.13 14.52 -0.91
CA PRO A 84 -8.72 15.77 -1.37
C PRO A 84 -8.22 17.00 -0.59
N GLY A 85 -8.13 16.88 0.74
CA GLY A 85 -7.59 17.94 1.60
C GLY A 85 -6.12 18.22 1.32
N PHE A 86 -5.28 17.16 1.28
CA PHE A 86 -3.84 17.30 1.05
C PHE A 86 -3.52 17.85 -0.34
N VAL A 87 -4.26 17.43 -1.37
CA VAL A 87 -4.12 17.95 -2.74
C VAL A 87 -4.47 19.44 -2.78
N ALA A 88 -5.54 19.86 -2.11
CA ALA A 88 -5.94 21.28 -2.06
C ALA A 88 -4.86 22.13 -1.38
N GLU A 89 -4.29 21.66 -0.27
CA GLU A 89 -3.18 22.33 0.42
C GLU A 89 -1.93 22.41 -0.48
N ALA A 90 -1.51 21.29 -1.08
CA ALA A 90 -0.37 21.27 -1.99
C ALA A 90 -0.56 22.18 -3.23
N GLN A 91 -1.80 22.35 -3.71
CA GLN A 91 -2.14 23.31 -4.76
C GLN A 91 -1.98 24.75 -4.29
N GLN A 92 -2.44 25.09 -3.07
CA GLN A 92 -2.28 26.42 -2.49
C GLN A 92 -0.81 26.79 -2.29
N GLU A 93 0.02 25.82 -1.90
CA GLU A 93 1.48 25.99 -1.77
C GLU A 93 2.21 26.06 -3.11
N GLY A 94 1.54 25.73 -4.23
CA GLY A 94 2.19 25.61 -5.54
C GLY A 94 3.13 24.40 -5.68
N ASN A 95 3.04 23.42 -4.77
CA ASN A 95 3.88 22.23 -4.78
C ASN A 95 3.37 21.18 -5.78
N LYS A 96 3.64 21.43 -7.07
CA LYS A 96 3.18 20.57 -8.17
C LYS A 96 3.57 19.10 -8.04
N ARG A 97 4.72 18.80 -7.41
CA ARG A 97 5.18 17.42 -7.22
C ARG A 97 4.34 16.68 -6.19
N ALA A 98 3.99 17.35 -5.08
CA ALA A 98 3.09 16.78 -4.08
C ALA A 98 1.69 16.58 -4.67
N VAL A 99 1.17 17.57 -5.41
CA VAL A 99 -0.11 17.45 -6.12
C VAL A 99 -0.15 16.21 -7.02
N GLN A 100 0.85 16.05 -7.89
CA GLN A 100 0.92 14.88 -8.78
C GLN A 100 0.99 13.56 -8.02
N SER A 101 1.80 13.50 -6.95
CA SER A 101 1.95 12.28 -6.15
C SER A 101 0.64 11.90 -5.46
N MET A 102 -0.02 12.86 -4.82
CA MET A 102 -1.24 12.63 -4.03
C MET A 102 -2.47 12.40 -4.92
N GLN A 103 -2.56 13.10 -6.06
CA GLN A 103 -3.64 12.85 -7.03
C GLN A 103 -3.54 11.45 -7.63
N GLY A 104 -2.33 11.02 -8.01
CA GLY A 104 -2.11 9.67 -8.51
C GLY A 104 -2.47 8.59 -7.48
N ALA A 105 -2.07 8.78 -6.21
CA ALA A 105 -2.46 7.87 -5.13
C ALA A 105 -3.99 7.84 -4.94
N MET A 106 -4.63 9.01 -4.86
CA MET A 106 -6.09 9.13 -4.72
C MET A 106 -6.89 8.44 -5.84
N GLU A 107 -6.39 8.45 -7.08
CA GLU A 107 -7.00 7.70 -8.18
C GLU A 107 -6.87 6.19 -8.00
N VAL A 108 -5.73 5.73 -7.48
CA VAL A 108 -5.44 4.31 -7.23
C VAL A 108 -6.22 3.78 -6.02
N GLU A 109 -6.38 4.56 -4.94
CA GLU A 109 -7.11 4.09 -3.75
C GLU A 109 -8.59 3.81 -4.04
N LYS A 110 -9.19 4.50 -5.01
CA LYS A 110 -10.55 4.17 -5.51
C LYS A 110 -10.61 2.75 -6.09
N ILE A 111 -9.55 2.36 -6.79
CA ILE A 111 -9.43 1.04 -7.41
C ILE A 111 -9.20 -0.01 -6.32
N HIS A 112 -8.33 0.27 -5.35
CA HIS A 112 -8.13 -0.63 -4.19
C HIS A 112 -9.42 -0.88 -3.43
N HIS A 113 -10.19 0.18 -3.15
CA HIS A 113 -11.50 0.08 -2.53
C HIS A 113 -12.43 -0.88 -3.30
N ASP A 114 -12.55 -0.71 -4.62
CA ASP A 114 -13.43 -1.54 -5.46
C ASP A 114 -12.97 -3.00 -5.54
N LEU A 115 -11.65 -3.25 -5.54
CA LEU A 115 -11.08 -4.60 -5.50
C LEU A 115 -11.34 -5.28 -4.16
N PHE A 116 -11.20 -4.57 -3.04
CA PHE A 116 -11.54 -5.11 -1.73
C PHE A 116 -13.04 -5.36 -1.55
N GLN A 117 -13.91 -4.54 -2.16
CA GLN A 117 -15.35 -4.81 -2.20
C GLN A 117 -15.68 -6.10 -2.94
N GLN A 118 -15.03 -6.36 -4.08
CA GLN A 118 -15.18 -7.62 -4.81
C GLN A 118 -14.69 -8.81 -3.98
N ALA A 119 -13.54 -8.67 -3.30
CA ALA A 119 -13.03 -9.71 -2.41
C ALA A 119 -13.97 -9.97 -1.23
N LEU A 120 -14.53 -8.92 -0.62
CA LEU A 120 -15.49 -9.04 0.48
C LEU A 120 -16.75 -9.77 0.05
N ALA A 121 -17.27 -9.48 -1.15
CA ALA A 121 -18.44 -10.17 -1.69
C ALA A 121 -18.18 -11.68 -1.85
N ALA A 122 -17.04 -12.06 -2.46
CA ALA A 122 -16.67 -13.47 -2.62
C ALA A 122 -16.52 -14.20 -1.27
N VAL A 123 -15.76 -13.61 -0.33
CA VAL A 123 -15.51 -14.21 0.98
C VAL A 123 -16.78 -14.31 1.83
N SER A 124 -17.70 -13.34 1.71
CA SER A 124 -18.98 -13.38 2.41
C SER A 124 -19.91 -14.49 1.91
N ASP A 125 -19.77 -14.88 0.65
CA ASP A 125 -20.48 -16.02 0.03
C ASP A 125 -19.78 -17.37 0.29
N GLY A 126 -18.74 -17.39 1.14
CA GLY A 126 -17.97 -18.59 1.47
C GLY A 126 -17.06 -19.06 0.33
N GLN A 127 -16.79 -18.21 -0.64
CA GLN A 127 -15.88 -18.44 -1.76
C GLN A 127 -14.56 -17.69 -1.52
N ASP A 128 -13.50 -18.06 -2.25
CA ASP A 128 -12.32 -17.21 -2.37
C ASP A 128 -12.47 -16.29 -3.61
N LEU A 129 -11.55 -15.35 -3.82
CA LEU A 129 -11.38 -14.70 -5.12
C LEU A 129 -11.20 -15.78 -6.20
N ALA A 130 -11.76 -15.54 -7.38
CA ALA A 130 -11.91 -16.54 -8.45
C ALA A 130 -10.58 -16.93 -9.14
N GLY A 131 -9.57 -17.39 -8.39
CA GLY A 131 -8.25 -17.83 -8.89
C GLY A 131 -7.58 -16.84 -9.84
N VAL A 132 -8.00 -15.56 -9.82
CA VAL A 132 -7.57 -14.57 -10.80
C VAL A 132 -6.12 -14.19 -10.53
N GLU A 133 -5.36 -14.06 -11.59
CA GLU A 133 -4.01 -13.51 -11.48
C GLU A 133 -4.12 -12.02 -11.10
N ILE A 134 -3.26 -11.56 -10.19
CA ILE A 134 -3.25 -10.16 -9.74
C ILE A 134 -1.99 -9.50 -10.29
N TYR A 135 -2.15 -8.31 -10.88
CA TYR A 135 -1.06 -7.55 -11.49
C TYR A 135 -0.93 -6.18 -10.84
N LEU A 136 0.30 -5.77 -10.56
CA LEU A 136 0.66 -4.49 -9.93
C LEU A 136 1.48 -3.62 -10.89
N CYS A 137 1.04 -2.38 -11.10
CA CYS A 137 1.85 -1.36 -11.76
C CYS A 137 2.98 -0.91 -10.82
N PRO A 138 4.27 -1.13 -11.17
CA PRO A 138 5.38 -0.79 -10.28
C PRO A 138 5.68 0.73 -10.22
N VAL A 139 4.94 1.54 -10.98
CA VAL A 139 5.16 2.99 -11.08
C VAL A 139 4.18 3.75 -10.20
N CYS A 140 2.88 3.45 -10.29
CA CYS A 140 1.85 4.20 -9.56
C CYS A 140 1.02 3.36 -8.59
N GLY A 141 1.20 2.04 -8.55
CA GLY A 141 0.46 1.18 -7.62
C GLY A 141 -0.87 0.62 -8.14
N HIS A 142 -1.31 0.96 -9.36
CA HIS A 142 -2.53 0.40 -9.95
C HIS A 142 -2.55 -1.14 -9.91
N VAL A 143 -3.62 -1.72 -9.37
CA VAL A 143 -3.83 -3.17 -9.30
C VAL A 143 -4.92 -3.59 -10.29
N GLU A 144 -4.70 -4.70 -10.98
CA GLU A 144 -5.63 -5.25 -11.98
C GLU A 144 -5.77 -6.77 -11.83
N PHE A 145 -6.97 -7.30 -12.09
CA PHE A 145 -7.23 -8.75 -12.10
C PHE A 145 -7.15 -9.33 -13.52
N GLY A 146 -6.69 -10.57 -13.64
CA GLY A 146 -6.67 -11.34 -14.89
C GLY A 146 -5.52 -10.97 -15.83
N GLN A 147 -5.44 -9.74 -16.32
CA GLN A 147 -4.35 -9.30 -17.20
C GLN A 147 -4.14 -7.78 -17.16
N PRO A 148 -2.90 -7.27 -17.30
CA PRO A 148 -2.67 -5.83 -17.34
C PRO A 148 -3.30 -5.15 -18.56
N PRO A 149 -3.77 -3.89 -18.45
CA PRO A 149 -4.21 -3.11 -19.61
C PRO A 149 -3.00 -2.73 -20.48
N GLU A 150 -3.23 -2.48 -21.78
CA GLU A 150 -2.16 -2.09 -22.73
C GLU A 150 -1.30 -0.91 -22.22
N GLN A 151 -1.96 0.05 -21.56
CA GLN A 151 -1.34 1.15 -20.82
C GLN A 151 -2.05 1.31 -19.48
N CYS A 152 -1.28 1.56 -18.43
CA CYS A 152 -1.82 1.87 -17.11
C CYS A 152 -2.71 3.13 -17.17
N PRO A 153 -3.96 3.08 -16.67
CA PRO A 153 -4.87 4.20 -16.78
C PRO A 153 -4.45 5.42 -15.95
N VAL A 154 -3.56 5.24 -14.96
CA VAL A 154 -3.10 6.30 -14.05
C VAL A 154 -1.78 6.91 -14.54
N CYS A 155 -0.77 6.08 -14.86
CA CYS A 155 0.58 6.57 -15.17
C CYS A 155 1.05 6.27 -16.60
N ASN A 156 0.21 5.66 -17.44
CA ASN A 156 0.50 5.33 -18.85
C ASN A 156 1.70 4.39 -19.08
N VAL A 157 2.18 3.68 -18.05
CA VAL A 157 3.22 2.66 -18.25
C VAL A 157 2.65 1.48 -19.04
N LYS A 158 3.46 0.90 -19.92
CA LYS A 158 3.05 -0.22 -20.78
C LYS A 158 2.83 -1.51 -19.98
N LYS A 159 1.95 -2.38 -20.50
CA LYS A 159 1.60 -3.67 -19.91
C LYS A 159 2.79 -4.56 -19.53
N ASP A 160 3.89 -4.52 -20.31
CA ASP A 160 5.08 -5.35 -20.09
C ASP A 160 5.86 -4.99 -18.82
N LYS A 161 5.50 -3.88 -18.16
CA LYS A 161 6.08 -3.45 -16.88
C LYS A 161 5.30 -3.91 -15.67
N TYR A 162 4.07 -4.38 -15.83
CA TYR A 162 3.31 -4.87 -14.70
C TYR A 162 3.96 -6.09 -14.08
N LEU A 163 3.90 -6.17 -12.76
CA LEU A 163 4.40 -7.28 -11.98
C LEU A 163 3.22 -8.20 -11.67
N LYS A 164 3.31 -9.47 -12.05
CA LYS A 164 2.40 -10.48 -11.51
C LYS A 164 2.72 -10.69 -10.03
N VAL A 165 1.72 -10.54 -9.18
CA VAL A 165 1.83 -10.78 -7.74
C VAL A 165 1.76 -12.29 -7.48
N SER A 166 2.65 -12.80 -6.63
CA SER A 166 2.81 -14.22 -6.29
C SER A 166 2.65 -14.47 -4.80
#